data_AF-A0A914YH55-F1
#
_entry.id   AF-A0A914YH55-F1
#
_cell.length_a   1.000
_cell.length_b   1.000
_cell.length_c   1.000
_cell.angle_alpha   90.00
_cell.angle_beta   90.00
_cell.angle_gamma   90.00
#
_symmetry.space_group_name_H-M   'P 1'
#
loop_
_entity.id
_entity.type
_entity.pdbx_description
1 polymer ?
#
loop_
_entity_poly.entity_id
_entity_poly.type
_entity_poly.pdbx_seq_one_letter_code
_entity_poly.pdbx_strand_id
1 'polypeptide(L)' 'MRQFVQDHSKYEKDSHVGDEIIYDLLKIMDEISRGEKHCPKLLGEFRSKTDHRIPSAVRRAEEALAVASSKRKAQ' A
#
# COMPACT_ATOMS: atom_id res chain seq x y z
N MET A 1 8.23 -15.40 2.94
CA MET A 1 7.23 -16.38 2.50
C MET A 1 7.53 -17.80 2.96
N ARG A 2 8.67 -18.43 2.60
CA ARG A 2 9.01 -19.78 3.11
C ARG A 2 8.98 -19.91 4.64
N GLN A 3 9.51 -18.92 5.36
CA GLN A 3 9.47 -18.89 6.82
C GLN A 3 8.02 -18.95 7.37
N PHE A 4 7.07 -18.28 6.72
CA PHE A 4 5.67 -18.30 7.14
C PHE A 4 5.08 -19.71 7.09
N VAL A 5 5.35 -20.44 6.00
CA VAL A 5 4.90 -21.83 5.83
C VAL A 5 5.57 -22.75 6.83
N GLN A 6 6.89 -22.61 7.04
CA GLN A 6 7.65 -23.44 7.98
C GLN A 6 7.21 -23.27 9.44
N ASP A 7 6.85 -22.04 9.82
CA ASP A 7 6.40 -21.70 11.17
C ASP A 7 4.88 -21.91 11.37
N HIS A 8 4.15 -22.35 10.33
CA HIS A 8 2.71 -22.55 10.38
C HIS A 8 2.33 -23.77 11.21
N SER A 9 1.35 -23.65 12.11
CA SER A 9 0.95 -24.71 13.05
C SER A 9 0.50 -26.01 12.37
N LYS A 10 -0.06 -25.89 11.16
CA LYS A 10 -0.56 -27.01 10.35
C LYS A 10 0.46 -27.58 9.36
N TYR A 11 1.69 -27.08 9.34
CA TYR A 11 2.70 -27.57 8.41
C TYR A 11 3.44 -28.79 8.97
N GLU A 12 3.32 -29.93 8.30
CA GLU A 12 3.89 -31.21 8.75
C GLU A 12 5.35 -31.44 8.32
N LYS A 13 6.00 -30.44 7.70
CA LYS A 13 7.37 -30.53 7.15
C LYS A 13 7.54 -31.61 6.06
N ASP A 14 6.43 -32.04 5.48
CA ASP A 14 6.34 -32.98 4.37
C ASP A 14 6.44 -32.28 3.00
N SER A 15 6.72 -30.97 3.00
CA SER A 15 6.71 -30.11 1.81
C SER A 15 5.35 -29.97 1.12
N HIS A 16 4.27 -30.48 1.73
CA HIS A 16 2.91 -30.23 1.29
C HIS A 16 2.39 -28.94 1.94
N VAL A 17 1.73 -28.10 1.15
CA VAL A 17 1.12 -26.86 1.65
C VAL A 17 -0.37 -26.97 1.42
N GLY A 18 -1.11 -27.28 2.48
CA GLY A 18 -2.57 -27.42 2.42
C GLY A 18 -3.28 -26.08 2.24
N ASP A 19 -4.55 -26.15 1.83
CA ASP A 19 -5.38 -24.99 1.47
C ASP A 19 -5.49 -23.95 2.59
N GLU A 20 -5.52 -24.37 3.85
CA GLU A 20 -5.58 -23.44 4.98
C GLU A 20 -4.29 -22.62 5.13
N ILE A 21 -3.13 -23.25 4.94
CA ILE A 21 -1.83 -22.58 4.97
C ILE A 21 -1.73 -21.58 3.80
N ILE A 22 -2.26 -21.98 2.64
CA ILE A 22 -2.33 -21.11 1.45
C ILE A 22 -3.23 -19.92 1.73
N TYR A 23 -4.41 -20.14 2.28
CA TYR A 23 -5.37 -19.09 2.60
C TYR A 23 -4.77 -18.07 3.58
N ASP A 24 -4.17 -18.55 4.68
CA ASP A 24 -3.57 -17.69 5.70
C ASP A 24 -2.38 -16.90 5.14
N LEU A 25 -1.58 -17.52 4.26
CA LEU A 25 -0.51 -16.85 3.54
C LEU A 25 -1.05 -15.72 2.65
N LEU A 26 -2.05 -16.01 1.81
CA LEU A 26 -2.63 -15.05 0.88
C LEU A 26 -3.31 -13.89 1.60
N LYS A 27 -4.01 -14.17 2.71
CA LYS A 27 -4.63 -13.14 3.53
C LYS A 27 -3.59 -12.16 4.08
N ILE A 28 -2.48 -12.67 4.60
CA ILE A 28 -1.38 -11.82 5.08
C ILE A 28 -0.75 -11.03 3.93
N MET A 29 -0.63 -11.62 2.75
CA MET A 29 -0.12 -10.90 1.58
C MET A 29 -1.05 -9.75 1.15
N ASP A 30 -2.38 -9.93 1.23
CA ASP A 30 -3.35 -8.87 0.95
C ASP A 30 -3.25 -7.74 1.99
N GLU A 31 -3.20 -8.08 3.29
CA GLU A 31 -3.01 -7.11 4.38
C GLU A 31 -1.73 -6.27 4.22
N ILE A 32 -0.62 -6.91 3.79
CA ILE A 32 0.63 -6.22 3.49
C ILE A 32 0.47 -5.30 2.28
N SER A 33 -0.19 -5.77 1.23
CA SER A 33 -0.36 -5.03 -0.03
C SER A 33 -1.22 -3.77 0.16
N ARG A 34 -2.22 -3.84 1.05
CA ARG A 34 -3.04 -2.68 1.45
C ARG A 34 -2.31 -1.70 2.37
N GLY A 35 -1.18 -2.12 2.95
CA GLY A 35 -0.44 -1.35 3.96
C GLY A 35 -1.05 -1.42 5.36
N GLU A 36 -2.00 -2.33 5.60
CA GLU A 36 -2.59 -2.57 6.92
C GLU A 36 -1.61 -3.29 7.85
N LYS A 37 -0.78 -4.17 7.28
CA LYS A 37 0.24 -4.93 8.01
C LYS A 37 1.63 -4.60 7.50
N HIS A 38 2.46 -4.04 8.38
CA HIS A 38 3.86 -3.78 8.04
C HIS A 38 4.70 -5.06 8.16
N CYS A 39 5.50 -5.36 7.12
CA CYS A 39 6.39 -6.52 7.10
C CYS A 39 7.85 -6.07 6.83
N PRO A 40 8.63 -5.73 7.87
CA PRO A 40 10.01 -5.25 7.71
C PRO A 40 10.91 -6.24 6.99
N LYS A 41 10.69 -7.56 7.19
CA LYS A 41 11.50 -8.60 6.53
C LYS A 41 11.31 -8.65 5.02
N LEU A 42 10.16 -8.17 4.51
CA LEU A 42 9.84 -8.18 3.08
C LEU A 42 10.09 -6.83 2.43
N LEU A 43 9.62 -5.75 3.07
CA LEU A 43 9.62 -4.39 2.50
C LEU A 43 10.68 -3.49 3.14
N GLY A 44 11.39 -3.93 4.17
CA GLY A 44 12.30 -3.08 4.95
C GLY A 44 11.56 -2.04 5.79
N GLU A 45 12.31 -1.11 6.35
CA GLU A 45 11.79 0.10 7.01
C GLU A 45 12.16 1.31 6.16
N PHE A 46 11.39 1.54 5.09
CA PHE A 46 11.60 2.69 4.23
C PHE A 46 10.42 3.66 4.33
N ARG A 47 10.73 4.93 4.60
CA ARG A 47 9.78 6.03 4.44
C ARG A 47 9.94 6.62 3.04
N SER A 48 8.89 6.54 2.23
CA SER A 48 8.85 7.24 0.95
C SER A 48 9.02 8.74 1.17
N LYS A 49 9.86 9.39 0.35
CA LYS A 49 9.95 10.86 0.26
C LYS A 49 8.82 11.46 -0.59
N THR A 50 8.07 10.61 -1.27
CA THR A 50 7.01 10.98 -2.21
C THR A 50 5.64 10.74 -1.59
N ASP A 51 4.72 11.68 -1.80
CA ASP A 51 3.33 11.61 -1.38
C ASP A 51 2.45 11.71 -2.62
N HIS A 52 1.38 10.92 -2.68
CA HIS A 52 0.43 10.90 -3.79
C HIS A 52 -0.53 12.11 -3.76
N ARG A 53 -0.60 12.82 -2.62
CA ARG A 53 -1.43 14.01 -2.45
C ARG A 53 -0.88 15.17 -3.27
N ILE A 54 -1.76 15.91 -3.92
CA ILE A 54 -1.40 17.15 -4.64
C ILE A 54 -0.80 18.14 -3.64
N PRO A 55 0.43 18.63 -3.85
CA PRO A 55 1.04 19.63 -2.96
C PRO A 55 0.18 20.89 -2.86
N SER A 56 0.16 21.51 -1.67
CA SER A 56 -0.66 22.70 -1.41
C SER A 56 -0.37 23.86 -2.36
N ALA A 57 0.88 23.98 -2.83
CA ALA A 57 1.29 24.97 -3.81
C ALA A 57 0.60 24.77 -5.18
N VAL A 58 0.53 23.53 -5.66
CA VAL A 58 -0.12 23.19 -6.94
C VAL A 58 -1.61 23.46 -6.84
N ARG A 59 -2.27 22.98 -5.77
CA ARG A 59 -3.70 23.24 -5.53
C ARG A 59 -4.04 24.73 -5.52
N ARG A 60 -3.23 25.55 -4.82
CA ARG A 60 -3.42 27.01 -4.77
C ARG A 60 -3.25 27.67 -6.13
N ALA A 61 -2.30 27.20 -6.95
CA ALA A 61 -2.08 27.73 -8.29
C ALA A 61 -3.28 27.44 -9.20
N GLU A 62 -3.82 26.22 -9.15
CA GLU A 62 -5.02 25.84 -9.91
C GLU A 62 -6.25 26.66 -9.48
N GLU A 63 -6.48 26.82 -8.18
CA GLU A 63 -7.56 27.66 -7.63
C GLU A 63 -7.45 29.12 -8.11
N ALA A 64 -6.24 29.69 -8.07
CA ALA A 64 -6.00 31.06 -8.53
C ALA A 64 -6.25 31.21 -10.04
N LEU A 65 -5.85 30.23 -10.84
CA LEU A 65 -6.04 30.22 -12.29
C LEU A 65 -7.53 30.09 -12.66
N ALA A 66 -8.26 29.24 -11.94
CA ALA A 66 -9.71 29.10 -12.09
C ALA A 66 -10.44 30.42 -11.78
N VAL A 67 -10.11 31.08 -10.66
CA VAL A 67 -10.68 32.38 -10.29
C VAL A 67 -10.37 33.45 -11.34
N ALA A 68 -9.13 33.51 -11.83
CA ALA A 68 -8.73 34.47 -12.87
C ALA A 68 -9.50 34.24 -14.18
N SER A 69 -9.72 32.98 -14.55
CA SER A 69 -10.48 32.64 -15.76
C SER A 69 -11.96 33.04 -15.66
N SER A 70 -12.58 32.88 -14.49
CA SER A 70 -13.97 33.30 -14.24
C SER A 70 -14.11 34.83 -14.24
N LYS A 71 -13.14 35.57 -13.68
CA LYS A 71 -13.15 37.04 -13.71
C LYS A 71 -13.06 37.60 -15.13
N ARG A 72 -12.24 37.00 -16.00
CA ARG A 72 -12.11 37.42 -17.41
C ARG A 72 -13.36 37.15 -18.25
N LYS A 73 -14.18 36.16 -17.89
CA LYS A 73 -15.44 35.85 -18.59
C LYS A 73 -16.61 36.75 -18.16
N ALA A 74 -16.52 37.39 -17.00
CA ALA A 74 -17.57 38.25 -16.45
C ALA A 74 -17.38 39.74 -16.80
N GLN A 75 -16.31 40.08 -17.53
CA GLN A 75 -15.97 41.43 -17.98
C GLN A 75 -16.26 41.60 -19.47
#